data_AF-X0PNC8-F1
#
_entry.id   AF-X0PNC8-F1
#
_cell.length_a   1.000
_cell.length_b   1.000
_cell.length_c   1.000
_cell.angle_alpha   90.00
_cell.angle_beta   90.00
_cell.angle_gamma   90.00
#
_symmetry.space_group_name_H-M   'P 1'
#
loop_
_entity.id
_entity.type
_entity.pdbx_description
1 polymer ?
#
loop_
_entity_poly.entity_id
_entity_poly.type
_entity_poly.pdbx_seq_one_letter_code
_entity_poly.pdbx_strand_id
1 'polypeptide(L)'
;MRGVLRMMDRVDEVTNAGSARGWRISLGVCAGLLLGFFCYLPAVILWQHYGNVPQPRVYPHGSFTSFGSDPPPAGYWVSWAGPAVLVVACGLMTVPWRPARQFAVPLVCAFAPMAALVAWFFIGMELFFTPD
;
A
#
# COMPACT_ATOMS: atom_id res chain seq x y z
N MET A 1 -47.15 -1.57 24.84
CA MET A 1 -46.30 -0.39 24.54
C MET A 1 -44.83 -0.56 24.91
N ARG A 2 -44.45 -1.12 26.08
CA ARG A 2 -43.02 -1.36 26.46
C ARG A 2 -42.21 -2.22 25.48
N GLY A 3 -42.84 -3.20 24.82
CA GLY A 3 -42.14 -4.09 23.87
C GLY A 3 -41.74 -3.40 22.55
N VAL A 4 -42.56 -2.46 22.06
CA VAL A 4 -42.32 -1.74 20.80
C VAL A 4 -41.19 -0.72 20.96
N LEU A 5 -41.19 0.01 22.09
CA LEU A 5 -40.10 0.94 22.43
C LEU A 5 -38.74 0.23 22.53
N ARG A 6 -38.68 -0.93 23.19
CA ARG A 6 -37.45 -1.75 23.23
C ARG A 6 -37.00 -2.25 21.87
N MET A 7 -37.93 -2.50 20.96
CA MET A 7 -37.61 -3.01 19.64
C MET A 7 -37.06 -1.88 18.75
N MET A 8 -37.62 -0.68 18.83
CA MET A 8 -37.12 0.51 18.14
C MET A 8 -35.72 0.89 18.63
N ASP A 9 -35.49 0.93 19.95
CA ASP A 9 -34.18 1.25 20.54
C ASP A 9 -33.08 0.28 20.05
N ARG A 10 -33.42 -1.01 19.95
CA ARG A 10 -32.50 -2.04 19.44
C ARG A 10 -32.19 -1.89 17.95
N VAL A 11 -33.18 -1.45 17.16
CA VAL A 11 -33.00 -1.23 15.72
C VAL A 11 -32.09 -0.03 15.49
N ASP A 12 -32.27 1.06 16.24
CA ASP A 12 -31.43 2.25 16.13
C ASP A 12 -29.98 1.97 16.55
N GLU A 13 -29.78 1.21 17.63
CA GLU A 13 -28.46 0.81 18.10
C GLU A 13 -27.72 -0.10 17.09
N VAL A 14 -28.42 -1.07 16.49
CA VAL A 14 -27.85 -1.95 15.46
C VAL A 14 -27.52 -1.18 14.18
N THR A 15 -28.37 -0.23 13.78
CA THR A 15 -28.16 0.59 12.58
C THR A 15 -26.97 1.52 12.76
N ASN A 16 -26.85 2.13 13.94
CA ASN A 16 -25.74 3.04 14.26
C ASN A 16 -24.40 2.29 14.37
N ALA A 17 -24.39 1.12 15.03
CA ALA A 17 -23.21 0.26 15.11
C ALA A 17 -22.79 -0.28 13.72
N GLY A 18 -23.75 -0.62 12.86
CA GLY A 18 -23.51 -1.02 11.48
C GLY A 18 -22.93 0.11 10.62
N SER A 19 -23.50 1.31 10.73
CA SER A 19 -23.04 2.53 10.04
C SER A 19 -21.62 2.90 10.44
N ALA A 20 -21.32 2.92 11.75
CA ALA A 20 -19.99 3.23 12.26
C ALA A 20 -18.93 2.23 11.79
N ARG A 21 -19.29 0.94 11.66
CA ARG A 21 -18.41 -0.10 11.12
C ARG A 21 -18.18 0.06 9.63
N GLY A 22 -19.24 0.32 8.85
CA GLY A 22 -19.15 0.54 7.41
C GLY A 22 -18.27 1.75 7.08
N TRP A 23 -18.47 2.86 7.78
CA TRP A 23 -17.67 4.07 7.65
C TRP A 23 -16.18 3.83 7.85
N ARG A 24 -15.79 3.10 8.90
CA ARG A 24 -14.37 2.77 9.18
C ARG A 24 -13.74 1.92 8.09
N ILE A 25 -14.51 1.01 7.49
CA ILE A 25 -14.03 0.17 6.39
C ILE A 25 -13.81 1.03 5.14
N SER A 26 -14.78 1.87 4.78
CA SER A 26 -14.67 2.78 3.64
C SER A 26 -13.49 3.74 3.80
N LEU A 27 -13.30 4.32 4.99
CA LEU A 27 -12.14 5.15 5.28
C LEU A 27 -10.84 4.36 5.14
N GLY A 28 -10.79 3.11 5.61
CA GLY A 28 -9.63 2.24 5.47
C GLY A 28 -9.28 2.00 4.00
N VAL A 29 -10.27 1.65 3.17
CA VAL A 29 -10.07 1.44 1.73
C VAL A 29 -9.60 2.73 1.04
N CYS A 30 -10.29 3.85 1.25
CA CYS A 30 -9.92 5.13 0.64
C CYS A 30 -8.51 5.55 1.06
N ALA A 31 -8.17 5.44 2.34
CA ALA A 31 -6.84 5.75 2.85
C ALA A 31 -5.78 4.82 2.24
N GLY A 32 -6.04 3.52 2.14
CA GLY A 32 -5.12 2.55 1.54
C GLY A 32 -4.85 2.82 0.07
N LEU A 33 -5.88 3.15 -0.72
CA LEU A 33 -5.73 3.51 -2.13
C LEU A 33 -4.95 4.80 -2.31
N LEU A 34 -5.29 5.86 -1.55
CA LEU A 34 -4.60 7.15 -1.63
C LEU A 34 -3.13 7.03 -1.19
N LEU A 35 -2.86 6.32 -0.09
CA LEU A 35 -1.51 6.07 0.40
C LEU A 35 -0.70 5.26 -0.60
N GLY A 36 -1.29 4.22 -1.20
CA GLY A 36 -0.64 3.39 -2.20
C GLY A 36 -0.31 4.14 -3.47
N PHE A 37 -1.21 5.00 -3.94
CA PHE A 37 -1.00 5.77 -5.18
C PHE A 37 -0.04 6.95 -4.98
N PHE A 38 -0.26 7.78 -3.97
CA PHE A 38 0.48 9.04 -3.81
C PHE A 38 1.75 8.91 -2.97
N CYS A 39 1.78 8.01 -1.98
CA CYS A 39 2.84 7.98 -0.98
C CYS A 39 3.81 6.81 -1.14
N TYR A 40 3.43 5.74 -1.84
CA TYR A 40 4.29 4.57 -1.98
C TYR A 40 5.60 4.87 -2.70
N LEU A 41 5.54 5.55 -3.86
CA LEU A 41 6.75 5.88 -4.61
C LEU A 41 7.69 6.83 -3.84
N PRO A 42 7.23 7.97 -3.27
CA PRO A 42 8.08 8.78 -2.39
C PRO A 42 8.67 7.98 -1.22
N ALA A 43 7.90 7.05 -0.63
CA ALA A 43 8.40 6.20 0.45
C ALA A 43 9.48 5.23 -0.02
N VAL A 44 9.37 4.64 -1.22
CA VAL A 44 10.40 3.80 -1.84
C VAL A 44 11.67 4.62 -2.10
N ILE A 45 11.55 5.83 -2.66
CA ILE A 45 12.69 6.71 -2.91
C ILE A 45 13.42 7.05 -1.60
N LEU A 46 12.66 7.40 -0.56
CA LEU A 46 13.22 7.71 0.76
C LEU A 46 13.89 6.48 1.39
N TRP A 47 13.27 5.31 1.26
CA TRP A 47 13.81 4.04 1.74
C TRP A 47 15.13 3.70 1.06
N GLN A 48 15.20 3.83 -0.26
CA GLN A 48 16.41 3.61 -1.04
C GLN A 48 17.51 4.61 -0.69
N HIS A 49 17.14 5.88 -0.47
CA HIS A 49 18.07 6.93 -0.07
C HIS A 49 18.73 6.61 1.27
N TYR A 50 17.97 6.30 2.31
CA TYR A 50 18.53 5.94 3.63
C TYR A 50 19.22 4.57 3.64
N GLY A 51 18.75 3.63 2.83
CA GLY A 51 19.34 2.31 2.70
C GLY A 51 20.65 2.29 1.90
N ASN A 52 21.10 3.44 1.38
CA ASN A 52 22.22 3.55 0.43
C ASN A 52 22.10 2.52 -0.71
N VAL A 53 20.87 2.25 -1.14
CA VAL A 53 20.60 1.22 -2.14
C VAL A 53 21.20 1.71 -3.45
N PRO A 54 22.09 0.93 -4.09
CA PRO A 54 22.68 1.33 -5.34
C PRO A 54 21.58 1.55 -6.37
N GLN A 55 21.51 2.75 -6.94
CA GLN A 55 20.58 3.00 -8.03
C GLN A 55 21.00 2.18 -9.26
N PRO A 56 20.03 1.74 -10.09
CA PRO A 56 20.35 1.15 -11.38
C PRO A 56 21.29 2.08 -12.14
N ARG A 57 22.41 1.56 -12.66
CA ARG A 57 23.28 2.34 -13.54
C ARG A 57 22.50 2.59 -14.83
N VAL A 58 22.19 3.85 -15.11
CA VAL A 58 21.69 4.27 -16.42
C VAL A 58 22.85 4.09 -17.39
N TYR A 59 22.77 3.09 -18.27
CA TYR A 59 23.79 2.83 -19.27
C TYR A 59 23.76 3.94 -20.33
N PRO A 60 24.91 4.55 -20.68
CA PRO A 60 24.97 5.43 -21.83
C PRO A 60 24.99 4.59 -23.10
N HIS A 61 23.90 4.70 -23.87
CA HIS A 61 23.75 4.41 -25.29
C HIS A 61 23.95 2.98 -25.80
N GLY A 62 22.93 2.47 -26.50
CA GLY A 62 23.19 1.85 -27.81
C GLY A 62 22.79 0.39 -28.04
N SER A 63 21.80 -0.19 -27.37
CA SER A 63 21.03 -1.29 -27.98
C SER A 63 19.76 -1.63 -27.22
N PHE A 64 18.61 -1.59 -27.91
CA PHE A 64 17.30 -2.07 -27.46
C PHE A 64 17.24 -3.58 -27.10
N THR A 65 18.34 -4.31 -27.29
CA THR A 65 18.39 -5.79 -27.25
C THR A 65 19.40 -6.35 -26.25
N SER A 66 20.15 -5.50 -25.55
CA SER A 66 21.11 -5.95 -24.55
C SER A 66 20.60 -5.58 -23.16
N PHE A 67 20.03 -6.56 -22.46
CA PHE A 67 20.22 -6.59 -21.02
C PHE A 67 21.75 -6.60 -20.84
N GLY A 68 22.34 -5.44 -20.52
CA GLY A 68 23.76 -5.39 -20.18
C GLY A 68 24.07 -6.49 -19.18
N SER A 69 25.26 -7.09 -19.27
CA SER A 69 25.63 -8.29 -18.51
C SER A 69 25.52 -8.16 -16.99
N ASP A 70 25.27 -6.95 -16.48
CA ASP A 70 25.03 -6.66 -15.08
C ASP A 70 23.55 -6.28 -14.86
N PRO A 71 22.70 -7.23 -14.42
CA PRO A 71 21.33 -6.90 -14.03
C PRO A 71 21.33 -5.88 -12.88
N PRO A 72 20.32 -4.99 -12.77
CA PRO A 72 20.18 -4.10 -11.63
C PRO A 72 20.27 -4.92 -10.33
N PRO A 73 21.07 -4.45 -9.35
CA PRO A 73 21.47 -5.25 -8.20
C PRO A 73 20.24 -5.77 -7.45
N ALA A 74 20.27 -7.03 -6.99
CA ALA A 74 19.16 -7.65 -6.28
C ALA A 74 18.62 -6.80 -5.11
N GLY A 75 19.50 -6.04 -4.44
CA GLY A 75 19.13 -5.11 -3.37
C GLY A 75 18.20 -3.98 -3.83
N TYR A 76 18.29 -3.53 -5.08
CA TYR A 76 17.36 -2.59 -5.68
C TYR A 76 15.95 -3.19 -5.73
N TRP A 77 15.80 -4.39 -6.31
CA TRP A 77 14.52 -5.08 -6.41
C TRP A 77 13.89 -5.36 -5.04
N VAL A 78 14.70 -5.80 -4.08
CA VAL A 78 14.24 -6.08 -2.70
C VAL A 78 13.84 -4.79 -1.97
N SER A 79 14.48 -3.66 -2.27
CA SER A 79 14.17 -2.38 -1.61
C SER A 79 12.75 -1.88 -1.87
N TRP A 80 12.15 -2.24 -3.02
CA TRP A 80 10.74 -1.93 -3.31
C TRP A 80 9.78 -2.58 -2.31
N ALA A 81 10.13 -3.75 -1.77
CA ALA A 81 9.31 -4.41 -0.76
C ALA A 81 9.39 -3.72 0.62
N GLY A 82 10.44 -2.94 0.90
CA GLY A 82 10.71 -2.36 2.22
C GLY A 82 9.54 -1.54 2.79
N PRO A 83 9.08 -0.48 2.11
CA PRO A 83 7.94 0.31 2.54
C PRO A 83 6.65 -0.50 2.68
N ALA A 84 6.42 -1.46 1.77
CA ALA A 84 5.23 -2.30 1.82
C ALA A 84 5.22 -3.22 3.05
N VAL A 85 6.35 -3.85 3.37
CA VAL A 85 6.52 -4.67 4.56
C VAL A 85 6.27 -3.85 5.83
N LEU A 86 6.74 -2.60 5.87
CA LEU A 86 6.53 -1.73 7.02
C LEU A 86 5.04 -1.40 7.23
N VAL A 87 4.32 -1.05 6.17
CA VAL A 87 2.86 -0.77 6.24
C VAL A 87 2.08 -2.02 6.67
N VAL A 88 2.42 -3.19 6.11
CA VAL A 88 1.79 -4.47 6.48
C VAL A 88 2.07 -4.81 7.95
N ALA A 89 3.32 -4.71 8.40
CA ALA A 89 3.73 -5.00 9.77
C ALA A 89 3.04 -4.06 10.77
N CYS A 90 3.03 -2.75 10.50
CA CYS A 90 2.30 -1.78 11.30
C CYS A 90 0.80 -2.10 11.34
N GLY A 91 0.19 -2.44 10.21
CA GLY A 91 -1.21 -2.85 10.15
C GLY A 91 -1.48 -4.11 10.99
N LEU A 92 -0.61 -5.11 10.92
CA LEU A 92 -0.70 -6.33 11.73
C LEU A 92 -0.57 -6.06 13.23
N MET A 93 0.30 -5.13 13.65
CA MET A 93 0.43 -4.74 15.06
C MET A 93 -0.87 -4.13 15.62
N THR A 94 -1.72 -3.55 14.78
CA THR A 94 -3.02 -2.98 15.22
C THR A 94 -4.15 -4.01 15.29
N VAL A 95 -3.95 -5.24 14.81
CA VAL A 95 -4.94 -6.33 14.78
C VAL A 95 -5.52 -6.72 16.16
N PRO A 96 -4.75 -6.69 17.28
CA PRO A 96 -5.29 -7.00 18.60
C PRO A 96 -6.37 -5.98 19.04
N TRP A 97 -6.32 -4.76 18.53
CA TRP A 97 -7.23 -3.69 18.91
C TRP A 97 -8.48 -3.69 18.00
N ARG A 98 -9.61 -4.22 18.50
CA ARG A 98 -10.85 -4.38 17.72
C ARG A 98 -11.31 -3.16 16.90
N PRO A 99 -11.34 -1.93 17.43
CA PRO A 99 -11.71 -0.75 16.64
C PRO A 99 -10.67 -0.40 15.56
N ALA A 100 -9.36 -0.55 15.83
CA ALA A 100 -8.31 -0.26 14.85
C ALA A 100 -8.30 -1.28 13.72
N ARG A 101 -8.58 -2.56 14.00
CA ARG A 101 -8.65 -3.64 13.00
C ARG A 101 -9.68 -3.37 11.90
N GLN A 102 -10.79 -2.72 12.21
CA GLN A 102 -11.85 -2.40 11.24
C GLN A 102 -11.41 -1.38 10.17
N PHE A 103 -10.36 -0.62 10.46
CA PHE A 103 -9.75 0.35 9.55
C PHE A 103 -8.45 -0.19 8.94
N ALA A 104 -7.58 -0.78 9.77
CA ALA A 104 -6.25 -1.21 9.36
C ALA A 104 -6.27 -2.38 8.36
N VAL A 105 -7.17 -3.35 8.53
CA VAL A 105 -7.30 -4.47 7.58
C VAL A 105 -7.69 -3.98 6.19
N PRO A 106 -8.79 -3.22 6.00
CA PRO A 106 -9.14 -2.71 4.68
C PRO A 106 -8.07 -1.76 4.11
N LEU A 107 -7.38 -0.99 4.96
CA LEU A 107 -6.24 -0.16 4.54
C LEU A 107 -5.13 -1.01 3.95
N VAL A 108 -4.65 -2.04 4.67
CA VAL A 108 -3.56 -2.91 4.18
C VAL A 108 -4.00 -3.67 2.92
N CYS A 109 -5.23 -4.18 2.90
CA CYS A 109 -5.79 -4.90 1.75
C CYS A 109 -5.93 -4.02 0.50
N ALA A 110 -6.21 -2.72 0.65
CA ALA A 110 -6.29 -1.78 -0.47
C ALA A 110 -4.92 -1.23 -0.88
N PHE A 111 -4.04 -0.99 0.10
CA PHE A 111 -2.69 -0.47 -0.12
C PHE A 111 -1.81 -1.47 -0.87
N ALA A 112 -1.78 -2.74 -0.45
CA ALA A 112 -0.89 -3.76 -1.02
C ALA A 112 -1.02 -3.93 -2.55
N PRO A 113 -2.21 -4.12 -3.13
CA PRO A 113 -2.35 -4.21 -4.58
C PRO A 113 -1.99 -2.89 -5.28
N MET A 114 -2.29 -1.75 -4.67
CA MET A 114 -1.96 -0.44 -5.25
C MET A 114 -0.43 -0.21 -5.29
N ALA A 115 0.26 -0.53 -4.19
CA ALA A 115 1.71 -0.50 -4.11
C ALA A 115 2.35 -1.45 -5.14
N ALA A 116 1.78 -2.65 -5.33
CA ALA A 116 2.24 -3.58 -6.35
C ALA A 116 2.07 -3.03 -7.78
N LEU A 117 0.94 -2.37 -8.08
CA LEU A 117 0.71 -1.73 -9.38
C LEU A 117 1.67 -0.58 -9.64
N VAL A 118 1.91 0.27 -8.64
CA VAL A 118 2.88 1.37 -8.76
C VAL A 118 4.30 0.82 -8.93
N ALA A 119 4.69 -0.19 -8.15
CA ALA A 119 5.97 -0.87 -8.31
C ALA A 119 6.12 -1.43 -9.72
N TRP A 120 5.14 -2.21 -10.17
CA TRP A 120 5.14 -2.80 -11.51
C TRP A 120 5.25 -1.75 -12.61
N PHE A 121 4.47 -0.67 -12.51
CA PHE A 121 4.48 0.41 -13.49
C PHE A 121 5.84 1.10 -13.57
N PHE A 122 6.42 1.54 -12.44
CA PHE A 122 7.70 2.25 -12.45
C PHE A 122 8.86 1.35 -12.84
N ILE A 123 8.89 0.11 -12.34
CA ILE A 123 9.85 -0.91 -12.77
C ILE A 123 9.74 -1.15 -14.27
N GLY A 124 8.51 -1.27 -14.80
CA GLY A 124 8.27 -1.41 -16.23
C GLY A 124 8.78 -0.18 -17.00
N MET A 125 8.47 1.03 -16.54
CA MET A 125 8.95 2.26 -17.17
C MET A 125 10.48 2.35 -17.19
N GLU A 126 11.15 1.97 -16.11
CA GLU A 126 12.63 1.91 -16.06
C GLU A 126 13.20 0.84 -17.01
N LEU A 127 12.50 -0.28 -17.20
CA LEU A 127 12.93 -1.33 -18.11
C LEU A 127 12.67 -1.00 -19.59
N PHE A 128 11.64 -0.22 -19.90
CA PHE A 128 11.17 0.01 -21.28
C PHE A 128 11.42 1.42 -21.82
N PHE A 129 11.54 2.45 -20.97
CA PHE A 129 11.46 3.85 -21.39
C PHE A 129 12.62 4.74 -20.91
N THR A 130 13.68 4.23 -20.29
CA THR A 130 14.89 5.03 -20.13
C THR A 130 15.41 5.40 -21.53
N PRO A 131 15.32 6.68 -21.94
CA PRO A 131 15.80 7.13 -23.23
C PRO A 131 17.33 7.18 -23.22
N ASP A 132 17.89 7.07 -24.43
CA ASP A 132 19.32 7.17 -24.72
C ASP A 132 20.00 8.38 -24.06
#